data_AF-A4JTU1-F1
#
_entry.id   AF-A4JTU1-F1
#
_cell.length_a   1.000
_cell.length_b   1.000
_cell.length_c   1.000
_cell.angle_alpha   90.00
_cell.angle_beta   90.00
_cell.angle_gamma   90.00
#
_symmetry.space_group_name_H-M   'P 1'
#
loop_
_entity.id
_entity.type
_entity.pdbx_description
1 polymer ?
#
loop_
_entity_poly.entity_id
_entity_poly.type
_entity_poly.pdbx_seq_one_letter_code
_entity_poly.pdbx_strand_id
1 'polypeptide(L)' 'MTTPTNHSGTPEATSFKEAYAKLKQTAETMRSQQEPDIDALVPMVDSAVANYAICTQRIEAVRLLLNQKLGVEGK' A
#
# COMPACT_ATOMS: atom_id res chain seq x y z
N MET A 1 -1.09 12.32 -23.21
CA MET A 1 -1.29 13.08 -21.95
C MET A 1 -2.59 12.58 -21.33
N THR A 2 -2.53 11.66 -20.38
CA THR A 2 -3.74 11.09 -19.75
C THR A 2 -3.81 11.50 -18.29
N THR A 3 -4.72 12.43 -18.00
CA THR A 3 -5.31 12.64 -16.67
C THR A 3 -6.82 12.50 -16.82
N PRO A 4 -7.51 12.02 -15.78
CA PRO A 4 -8.12 12.98 -14.87
C PRO A 4 -7.87 12.66 -13.39
N THR A 5 -7.41 13.69 -12.69
CA THR A 5 -7.47 13.90 -11.24
C THR A 5 -8.95 14.06 -10.82
N ASN A 6 -9.39 13.40 -9.74
CA ASN A 6 -10.05 14.02 -8.57
C ASN A 6 -10.70 12.96 -7.65
N HIS A 7 -10.26 12.88 -6.39
CA HIS A 7 -11.09 12.48 -5.24
C HIS A 7 -10.75 13.42 -4.08
N SER A 8 -11.62 14.42 -3.93
CA SER A 8 -12.04 15.11 -2.72
C SER A 8 -11.13 15.10 -1.50
N GLY A 9 -10.67 16.30 -1.13
CA GLY A 9 -9.85 16.57 0.05
C GLY A 9 -10.49 16.18 1.38
N THR A 10 -9.75 15.35 2.10
CA THR A 10 -9.65 15.30 3.56
C THR A 10 -8.15 15.16 3.86
N PRO A 11 -7.61 15.69 4.98
CA PRO A 11 -6.18 15.66 5.28
C PRO A 11 -5.66 14.21 5.18
N GLU A 12 -4.58 14.07 4.40
CA GLU A 12 -4.26 12.94 3.52
C GLU A 12 -4.16 11.56 4.20
N ALA A 13 -5.25 10.81 4.22
CA ALA A 13 -5.15 9.36 4.35
C ALA A 13 -4.54 8.81 3.05
N THR A 14 -3.27 8.41 3.09
CA THR A 14 -2.56 7.84 1.93
C THR A 14 -3.44 6.80 1.22
N SER A 15 -3.60 6.96 -0.09
CA SER A 15 -4.43 6.05 -0.89
C SER A 15 -3.75 4.69 -1.06
N PHE A 16 -4.54 3.64 -1.34
CA PHE A 16 -3.99 2.31 -1.69
C PHE A 16 -2.95 2.41 -2.81
N LYS A 17 -3.24 3.21 -3.85
CA LYS A 17 -2.37 3.38 -5.02
C LYS A 17 -1.01 3.96 -4.64
N GLU A 18 -0.99 4.99 -3.80
CA GLU A 18 0.24 5.64 -3.37
C GLU A 18 1.06 4.76 -2.44
N ALA A 19 0.40 4.11 -1.47
CA ALA A 19 1.06 3.17 -0.55
C ALA A 19 1.67 1.99 -1.33
N TYR A 20 0.93 1.44 -2.29
CA TYR A 20 1.42 0.35 -3.15
C TYR A 20 2.60 0.80 -4.02
N ALA A 21 2.56 2.00 -4.60
CA ALA A 21 3.67 2.53 -5.39
C ALA A 21 4.95 2.67 -4.56
N LYS A 22 4.85 3.22 -3.34
CA LYS A 22 5.98 3.35 -2.41
C LYS A 22 6.51 2.00 -1.94
N LEU A 23 5.62 1.06 -1.60
CA LEU A 23 6.00 -0.30 -1.22
C LEU A 23 6.76 -0.99 -2.36
N LYS A 24 6.23 -0.93 -3.58
CA LYS A 24 6.87 -1.51 -4.77
C LYS A 24 8.24 -0.91 -5.02
N GLN A 25 8.36 0.41 -5.00
CA GLN A 25 9.63 1.11 -5.19
C GLN A 25 10.66 0.68 -4.13
N THR A 26 10.26 0.60 -2.86
CA THR A 26 11.15 0.19 -1.77
C THR A 26 11.66 -1.23 -1.99
N ALA A 27 10.79 -2.17 -2.38
CA ALA A 27 11.17 -3.54 -2.68
C ALA A 27 12.11 -3.65 -3.90
N GLU A 28 11.87 -2.85 -4.95
CA GLU A 28 12.76 -2.78 -6.12
C GLU A 28 14.14 -2.23 -5.75
N THR A 29 14.20 -1.19 -4.91
CA THR A 29 15.45 -0.63 -4.40
C THR A 29 16.24 -1.67 -3.60
N MET A 30 15.61 -2.32 -2.62
CA MET A 30 16.26 -3.36 -1.80
C MET A 30 16.81 -4.51 -2.65
N ARG A 31 16.08 -4.91 -3.70
CA ARG A 31 16.50 -5.99 -4.60
C ARG A 31 17.66 -5.60 -5.53
N SER A 32 17.75 -4.32 -5.89
CA SER A 32 18.73 -3.83 -6.86
C SER A 32 20.05 -3.40 -6.22
N GLN A 33 20.11 -3.31 -4.89
CA GLN A 33 21.35 -3.00 -4.18
C GLN A 33 22.34 -4.17 -4.30
N GLN A 34 23.51 -3.89 -4.88
CA GLN A 34 24.58 -4.86 -5.08
C GLN A 34 25.40 -5.09 -3.80
N GLU A 35 25.59 -4.04 -3.00
CA GLU A 35 26.10 -4.12 -1.62
C GLU A 35 25.06 -3.45 -0.70
N PRO A 36 24.41 -4.22 0.20
CA PRO A 36 23.40 -3.66 1.08
C PRO A 36 24.04 -2.81 2.19
N ASP A 37 23.62 -1.55 2.25
CA ASP A 37 23.91 -0.68 3.39
C ASP A 37 22.99 -1.06 4.55
N ILE A 38 23.54 -1.79 5.53
CA ILE A 38 22.79 -2.35 6.68
C ILE A 38 22.08 -1.25 7.47
N ASP A 39 22.70 -0.07 7.60
CA ASP A 39 22.13 1.05 8.34
C ASP A 39 20.93 1.65 7.59
N ALA A 40 20.95 1.60 6.25
CA ALA A 40 19.84 2.04 5.41
C ALA A 40 18.75 0.97 5.22
N LEU A 41 19.01 -0.30 5.51
CA LEU A 41 18.01 -1.37 5.38
C LEU A 41 16.86 -1.23 6.37
N VAL A 42 17.17 -0.93 7.64
CA VAL A 42 16.16 -0.80 8.71
C VAL A 42 15.09 0.24 8.34
N PRO A 43 15.44 1.51 8.00
CA PRO A 43 14.42 2.50 7.66
C PRO A 43 13.64 2.15 6.37
N MET A 44 14.25 1.42 5.42
CA MET A 44 13.53 0.93 4.24
C MET A 44 12.49 -0.12 4.62
N VAL A 45 12.83 -1.06 5.49
CA VAL A 45 11.90 -2.07 5.99
C VAL A 45 10.75 -1.43 6.76
N ASP A 46 11.02 -0.46 7.64
CA ASP A 46 9.98 0.24 8.39
C ASP A 46 9.00 0.97 7.46
N SER A 47 9.54 1.67 6.46
CA SER A 47 8.73 2.31 5.42
C SER A 47 7.90 1.29 4.63
N ALA A 48 8.48 0.16 4.24
CA ALA A 48 7.77 -0.91 3.54
C ALA A 48 6.62 -1.47 4.40
N VAL A 49 6.86 -1.76 5.68
CA VAL A 49 5.85 -2.28 6.61
C VAL A 49 4.71 -1.29 6.81
N ALA A 50 5.01 0.01 6.94
CA ALA A 50 3.99 1.05 7.06
C ALA A 50 3.10 1.13 5.81
N ASN A 51 3.69 1.13 4.61
CA ASN A 51 2.94 1.16 3.35
C ASN A 51 2.15 -0.14 3.13
N TYR A 52 2.71 -1.30 3.52
CA TYR A 52 2.02 -2.58 3.47
C TYR A 52 0.78 -2.61 4.38
N ALA A 53 0.87 -2.08 5.60
CA ALA A 53 -0.25 -2.00 6.52
C ALA A 53 -1.44 -1.22 5.91
N ILE A 54 -1.16 -0.10 5.24
CA ILE A 54 -2.18 0.70 4.54
C ILE A 54 -2.81 -0.12 3.41
N CYS A 55 -2.00 -0.80 2.60
CA CYS A 55 -2.49 -1.66 1.53
C CYS A 55 -3.45 -2.73 2.08
N THR A 56 -3.05 -3.43 3.14
CA THR A 56 -3.85 -4.47 3.79
C THR A 56 -5.16 -3.92 4.36
N GLN A 57 -5.12 -2.78 5.05
CA GLN A 57 -6.33 -2.14 5.59
C GLN A 57 -7.35 -1.81 4.50
N ARG A 58 -6.89 -1.32 3.34
CA ARG A 58 -7.78 -1.00 2.22
C ARG A 58 -8.35 -2.26 1.56
N ILE A 59 -7.55 -3.32 1.42
CA ILE A 59 -8.01 -4.61 0.91
C ILE A 59 -9.08 -5.21 1.83
N GLU A 60 -8.85 -5.20 3.13
CA GLU A 60 -9.80 -5.73 4.11
C GLU A 60 -11.11 -4.94 4.13
N ALA A 61 -11.05 -3.60 4.00
CA ALA A 61 -12.24 -2.78 3.88
C ALA A 61 -13.06 -3.14 2.62
N VAL A 62 -12.39 -3.39 1.48
CA VAL A 62 -13.05 -3.85 0.25
C VAL A 62 -13.63 -5.26 0.42
N ARG A 63 -12.89 -6.18 1.04
CA ARG A 63 -13.35 -7.54 1.32
C ARG A 63 -14.60 -7.56 2.18
N LEU A 64 -14.62 -6.76 3.25
CA LEU A 64 -15.79 -6.62 4.11
C LEU A 64 -17.00 -6.09 3.34
N LEU A 65 -16.81 -5.05 2.54
CA LEU A 65 -17.87 -4.49 1.70
C LEU A 65 -18.40 -5.51 0.70
N LEU A 66 -17.53 -6.26 0.04
CA LEU A 66 -17.93 -7.31 -0.90
C LEU A 66 -18.70 -8.42 -0.20
N ASN A 67 -18.26 -8.88 0.97
CA ASN A 67 -18.97 -9.89 1.75
C ASN A 67 -20.39 -9.44 2.13
N GLN A 68 -20.54 -8.18 2.58
CA GLN A 68 -21.85 -7.59 2.88
C GLN A 68 -22.75 -7.50 1.65
N LYS A 69 -22.19 -7.18 0.47
CA LYS A 69 -22.94 -7.03 -0.79
C LYS A 69 -23.34 -8.35 -1.42
N LEU A 70 -22.47 -9.36 -1.30
CA LEU A 70 -22.67 -10.66 -1.92
C LEU A 70 -23.33 -11.67 -0.99
N GLY A 71 -23.56 -11.32 0.29
CA GLY A 71 -24.21 -12.20 1.27
C GLY A 71 -23.41 -13.48 1.52
N VAL A 72 -22.09 -13.44 1.34
CA VAL A 72 -21.19 -14.57 1.60
C VAL A 72 -20.92 -14.62 3.11
N GLU A 73 -21.97 -14.85 3.88
CA GLU A 73 -21.89 -15.34 5.25
C GLU A 73 -22.03 -16.86 5.18
N GLY A 74 -21.16 -17.56 5.91
CA GLY A 74 -20.99 -19.01 5.81
C GLY A 74 -22.30 -19.78 5.77
N LYS A 75 -22.41 -20.65 4.77
CA LYS A 75 -23.05 -21.95 4.94
C LYS A 75 -21.99 -22.95 5.36
#